data_AF-A0A5A7T4E3-F1
#
_entry.id   AF-A0A5A7T4E3-F1
#
_cell.length_a   1.000
_cell.length_b   1.000
_cell.length_c   1.000
_cell.angle_alpha   90.00
_cell.angle_beta   90.00
_cell.angle_gamma   90.00
#
_symmetry.space_group_name_H-M   'P 1'
#
loop_
_entity.id
_entity.type
_entity.pdbx_description
1 polymer ?
#
loop_
_entity_poly.entity_id
_entity_poly.type
_entity_poly.pdbx_seq_one_letter_code
_entity_poly.pdbx_strand_id
1 'polypeptide(L)'
;MSSITQEDHPLWVTLQEQSRMNNATRQKQPYNHSSESKLFLQRQHELAEEQGQPVGHVQLFRETHARSGQFILQAAADAYNQMLEIRSYPTPKGSQRWRKRN
;
A
#
# COMPACT_ATOMS: atom_id res chain seq x y z
N MET A 1 -36.00 -17.16 -38.10
CA MET A 1 -36.24 -15.85 -37.44
C MET A 1 -35.31 -15.81 -36.24
N SER A 2 -34.24 -15.04 -36.37
CA SER A 2 -33.12 -14.98 -35.43
C SER A 2 -33.48 -14.05 -34.27
N SER A 3 -33.46 -14.56 -33.04
CA SER A 3 -33.59 -13.71 -31.85
C SER A 3 -32.71 -14.27 -30.74
N ILE A 4 -31.42 -13.97 -30.84
CA ILE A 4 -30.47 -14.05 -29.73
C ILE A 4 -29.79 -12.68 -29.72
N THR A 5 -30.37 -11.70 -29.03
CA THR A 5 -29.63 -10.53 -28.57
C THR A 5 -29.09 -10.86 -27.19
N GLN A 6 -27.98 -11.58 -27.22
CA GLN A 6 -27.05 -11.70 -26.11
C GLN A 6 -26.33 -10.36 -26.03
N GLU A 7 -26.86 -9.46 -25.20
CA GLU A 7 -26.18 -8.23 -24.79
C GLU A 7 -25.03 -8.61 -23.84
N ASP A 8 -24.04 -9.33 -24.36
CA ASP A 8 -22.72 -9.41 -23.75
C ASP A 8 -22.01 -8.12 -24.11
N HIS A 9 -22.22 -7.08 -23.29
CA HIS A 9 -21.41 -5.88 -23.36
C HIS A 9 -19.93 -6.31 -23.27
N PRO A 10 -19.12 -6.05 -24.32
CA PRO A 10 -17.76 -6.54 -24.34
C PRO A 10 -17.00 -5.94 -23.15
N LEU A 11 -16.21 -6.75 -22.45
CA LEU A 11 -15.42 -6.36 -21.27
C LEU A 11 -14.63 -5.05 -21.47
N TRP A 12 -14.33 -4.68 -22.70
CA TRP A 12 -13.69 -3.42 -23.04
C TRP A 12 -14.57 -2.19 -22.76
N VAL A 13 -15.89 -2.27 -22.97
CA VAL A 13 -16.83 -1.17 -22.70
C VAL A 13 -16.91 -0.90 -21.20
N THR A 14 -17.00 -1.95 -20.38
CA THR A 14 -17.03 -1.83 -18.92
C THR A 14 -15.71 -1.28 -18.37
N LEU A 15 -14.56 -1.71 -18.91
CA LEU A 15 -13.25 -1.17 -18.54
C LEU A 15 -13.09 0.30 -18.96
N GLN A 16 -13.62 0.68 -20.13
CA GLN A 16 -13.54 2.06 -20.61
C GLN A 16 -14.43 2.99 -19.77
N GLU A 17 -15.64 2.56 -19.42
CA GLU A 17 -16.53 3.29 -18.52
C GLU A 17 -15.94 3.40 -17.12
N GLN A 18 -15.35 2.32 -16.60
CA GLN A 18 -14.67 2.33 -15.31
C GLN A 18 -13.47 3.27 -15.30
N SER A 19 -12.69 3.31 -16.38
CA SER A 19 -11.59 4.27 -16.56
C SER A 19 -12.09 5.71 -16.59
N ARG A 20 -13.19 5.99 -17.31
CA ARG A 20 -13.84 7.32 -17.35
C ARG A 20 -14.30 7.75 -15.96
N MET A 21 -14.96 6.88 -15.20
CA MET A 21 -15.41 7.15 -13.84
C MET A 21 -14.23 7.39 -12.90
N ASN A 22 -13.19 6.57 -12.96
CA ASN A 22 -12.00 6.70 -12.12
C ASN A 22 -11.26 8.02 -12.40
N ASN A 23 -11.14 8.40 -13.68
CA ASN A 23 -10.57 9.69 -14.07
C ASN A 23 -11.41 10.87 -13.55
N ALA A 24 -12.75 10.83 -13.70
CA ALA A 24 -13.63 11.87 -13.17
C ALA A 24 -13.51 12.00 -11.63
N THR A 25 -13.36 10.88 -10.92
CA THR A 25 -13.13 10.88 -9.47
C THR A 25 -11.76 11.46 -9.11
N ARG A 26 -10.69 11.10 -9.83
CA ARG A 26 -9.34 11.67 -9.65
C ARG A 26 -9.24 13.15 -10.01
N GLN A 27 -10.12 13.67 -10.86
CA GLN A 27 -10.20 15.11 -11.15
C GLN A 27 -10.93 15.90 -10.04
N LYS A 28 -11.92 15.26 -9.38
CA LYS A 28 -12.65 15.85 -8.25
C LYS A 28 -11.87 15.84 -6.94
N GLN A 29 -11.00 14.85 -6.78
CA GLN A 29 -10.05 14.80 -5.68
C GLN A 29 -8.78 15.52 -6.15
N PRO A 30 -8.48 16.76 -5.70
CA PRO A 30 -7.18 17.34 -5.97
C PRO A 30 -6.15 16.32 -5.47
N TYR A 31 -5.32 15.80 -6.38
CA TYR A 31 -4.28 14.85 -6.03
C TYR A 31 -3.23 15.61 -5.23
N ASN A 32 -3.55 15.80 -3.95
CA ASN A 32 -2.65 16.31 -2.96
C ASN A 32 -1.60 15.21 -2.83
N HIS A 33 -0.49 15.36 -3.54
CA HIS A 33 0.75 14.74 -3.12
C HIS A 33 0.99 15.23 -1.70
N SER A 34 0.48 14.48 -0.71
CA SER A 34 0.51 14.93 0.66
C SER A 34 1.98 15.11 1.04
N SER A 35 2.27 16.25 1.65
CA SER A 35 3.57 16.51 2.27
C SER A 35 3.96 15.41 3.25
N GLU A 36 3.02 14.59 3.70
CA GLU A 36 3.23 13.45 4.59
C GLU A 36 4.23 12.43 4.02
N SER A 37 4.25 12.18 2.70
CA SER A 37 5.29 11.33 2.11
C SER A 37 6.69 11.96 2.21
N LYS A 38 6.79 13.30 2.12
CA LYS A 38 8.05 14.03 2.38
C LYS A 38 8.42 13.98 3.86
N LEU A 39 7.45 14.14 4.77
CA LEU A 39 7.66 14.03 6.21
C LEU A 39 8.08 12.62 6.63
N PHE A 40 7.58 11.59 5.95
CA PHE A 40 7.95 10.21 6.20
C PHE A 40 9.42 9.94 5.85
N LEU A 41 9.87 10.42 4.68
CA LEU A 41 11.27 10.30 4.26
C LEU A 41 12.21 11.16 5.12
N GLN A 42 11.75 12.36 5.49
CA GLN A 42 12.50 13.25 6.38
C GLN A 42 12.69 12.60 7.76
N ARG A 43 11.64 12.04 8.34
CA ARG A 43 11.72 11.31 9.62
C ARG A 43 12.62 10.09 9.54
N GLN A 44 12.66 9.41 8.39
CA GLN A 44 13.59 8.30 8.17
C GLN A 44 15.05 8.76 8.25
N HIS A 45 15.36 9.92 7.66
CA HIS A 45 16.71 10.48 7.68
C HIS A 45 17.12 10.89 9.09
N GLU A 46 16.27 11.65 9.79
CA GLU A 46 16.50 12.07 11.18
C GLU A 46 16.80 10.86 12.08
N LEU A 47 15.98 9.81 12.00
CA LEU A 47 16.18 8.60 12.80
C LEU A 47 17.45 7.83 12.40
N ALA A 48 17.82 7.84 11.12
CA ALA A 48 19.03 7.19 10.67
C ALA A 48 20.29 7.93 11.15
N GLU A 49 20.23 9.26 11.26
CA GLU A 49 21.29 10.07 11.86
C GLU A 49 21.36 9.85 13.38
N GLU A 50 20.23 9.82 14.08
CA GLU A 50 20.16 9.57 15.52
C GLU A 50 20.68 8.17 15.91
N GLN A 51 20.32 7.14 15.13
CA GLN A 51 20.72 5.75 15.41
C GLN A 51 22.03 5.36 14.72
N GLY A 52 22.56 6.20 13.82
CA GLY A 52 23.74 5.91 13.01
C GLY A 52 23.58 4.71 12.07
N GLN A 53 22.34 4.26 11.81
CA GLN A 53 22.01 3.07 11.02
C GLN A 53 20.69 3.30 10.25
N PRO A 54 20.53 2.71 9.06
CA PRO A 54 19.30 2.86 8.29
C PRO A 54 18.09 2.26 9.02
N VAL A 55 17.05 3.07 9.19
CA VAL A 55 15.80 2.67 9.84
C VAL A 55 14.87 1.97 8.85
N GLY A 56 14.37 0.79 9.24
CA GLY A 56 13.45 0.01 8.41
C GLY A 56 12.04 0.60 8.37
N HIS A 57 11.30 0.31 7.29
CA HIS A 57 9.94 0.83 7.04
C HIS A 57 8.94 0.55 8.17
N VAL A 58 9.04 -0.60 8.83
CA VAL A 58 8.15 -0.98 9.94
C VAL A 58 8.40 -0.13 11.18
N GLN A 59 9.67 0.16 11.47
CA GLN A 59 10.06 0.99 12.61
C GLN A 59 9.68 2.45 12.35
N LEU A 60 9.92 2.93 11.12
CA LEU A 60 9.50 4.26 10.68
C LEU A 60 7.97 4.43 10.73
N PHE A 61 7.21 3.41 10.33
CA PHE A 61 5.75 3.41 10.42
C PHE A 61 5.26 3.55 11.88
N ARG A 62 5.85 2.78 12.80
CA ARG A 62 5.55 2.90 14.23
C ARG A 62 5.87 4.30 14.76
N GLU A 63 7.05 4.83 14.45
CA GLU A 63 7.50 6.12 14.97
C GLU A 63 6.64 7.30 14.49
N THR A 64 6.14 7.22 13.26
CA THR A 64 5.31 8.28 12.66
C THR A 64 3.83 8.20 13.07
N HIS A 65 3.34 7.00 13.44
CA HIS A 65 1.92 6.76 13.72
C HIS A 65 1.63 6.42 15.19
N ALA A 66 2.65 6.27 16.03
CA ALA A 66 2.53 6.05 17.46
C ALA A 66 3.13 7.20 18.26
N ARG A 67 2.45 7.58 19.34
CA ARG A 67 2.92 8.55 20.33
C ARG A 67 3.13 7.82 21.64
N SER A 68 4.30 7.98 22.25
CA SER A 68 4.67 7.28 23.51
C SER A 68 4.52 5.75 23.43
N GLY A 69 4.71 5.16 22.25
CA GLY A 69 4.58 3.72 22.01
C GLY A 69 3.15 3.23 21.73
N GLN A 70 2.14 4.10 21.77
CA GLN A 70 0.75 3.77 21.46
C GLN A 70 0.32 4.39 20.14
N PHE A 71 -0.29 3.59 19.25
CA PHE A 71 -0.81 4.10 17.97
C PHE A 71 -1.93 5.12 18.22
N ILE A 72 -1.85 6.24 17.51
CA ILE A 72 -2.86 7.32 17.63
C ILE A 72 -4.15 6.91 16.89
N LEU A 73 -4.00 6.19 15.79
CA LEU A 73 -5.10 5.74 14.93
C LEU A 73 -5.32 4.24 15.11
N GLN A 74 -6.56 3.84 15.40
CA GLN A 74 -6.93 2.43 15.54
C GLN A 74 -6.62 1.63 14.26
N ALA A 75 -6.92 2.19 13.09
CA ALA A 75 -6.61 1.54 11.81
C ALA A 75 -5.10 1.28 11.61
N ALA A 76 -4.23 2.13 12.15
CA ALA A 76 -2.78 1.92 12.10
C ALA A 76 -2.36 0.77 13.04
N ALA A 77 -3.00 0.64 14.20
CA ALA A 77 -2.80 -0.50 15.10
C ALA A 77 -3.26 -1.81 14.46
N ASP A 78 -4.42 -1.82 13.82
CA ASP A 78 -4.98 -3.00 13.16
C ASP A 78 -4.12 -3.45 11.98
N ALA A 79 -3.66 -2.52 11.14
CA ALA A 79 -2.74 -2.80 10.04
C ALA A 79 -1.39 -3.33 10.56
N TYR A 80 -0.89 -2.78 11.66
CA TYR A 80 0.33 -3.25 12.30
C TYR A 80 0.20 -4.69 12.83
N ASN A 81 -0.94 -5.03 13.44
CA ASN A 81 -1.23 -6.38 13.91
C ASN A 81 -1.32 -7.38 12.75
N GLN A 82 -2.00 -7.03 11.66
CA GLN A 82 -2.04 -7.85 10.45
C GLN A 82 -0.64 -8.12 9.88
N MET A 83 0.23 -7.11 9.85
CA MET A 83 1.61 -7.29 9.43
C MET A 83 2.39 -8.24 10.35
N LEU A 84 2.18 -8.18 11.68
CA LEU A 84 2.78 -9.13 12.61
C LEU A 84 2.30 -10.57 12.38
N GLU A 85 1.01 -10.76 12.10
CA GLU A 85 0.46 -12.05 11.71
C GLU A 85 1.10 -12.56 10.43
N ILE A 86 1.20 -11.73 9.38
CA ILE A 86 1.88 -12.11 8.12
C ILE A 86 3.33 -12.53 8.36
N ARG A 87 4.04 -11.86 9.27
CA ARG A 87 5.42 -12.20 9.62
C ARG A 87 5.54 -13.50 10.42
N SER A 88 4.51 -13.89 11.17
CA SER A 88 4.50 -15.14 11.94
C SER A 88 4.20 -16.36 11.08
N TYR A 89 3.59 -16.19 9.89
CA TYR A 89 3.43 -17.29 8.96
C TYR A 89 4.78 -17.78 8.43
N PRO A 90 5.02 -19.10 8.45
CA PRO A 90 6.19 -19.67 7.81
C PRO A 90 6.11 -19.39 6.30
N THR A 91 7.22 -18.93 5.73
CA THR A 91 7.40 -18.80 4.29
C THR A 91 6.98 -20.12 3.63
N PRO A 92 5.90 -20.14 2.81
CA PRO A 92 5.37 -21.38 2.27
C PRO A 92 6.49 -22.16 1.57
N LYS A 93 6.57 -23.46 1.84
CA LYS A 93 7.58 -24.41 1.36
C LYS A 93 7.51 -24.48 -0.19
N GLY A 94 8.08 -23.48 -0.86
CA GLY A 94 7.84 -23.20 -2.28
C GLY A 94 8.18 -21.77 -2.71
N SER A 95 8.37 -20.84 -1.76
CA SER A 95 8.81 -19.45 -2.04
C SER A 95 10.34 -19.28 -1.93
N GLN A 96 11.08 -20.35 -2.21
CA GLN A 96 12.54 -20.36 -2.28
C GLN A 96 13.01 -19.59 -3.53
N ARG A 97 13.27 -18.30 -3.33
CA ARG A 97 14.35 -17.48 -3.89
C ARG A 97 14.90 -17.91 -5.26
N TRP A 98 14.53 -17.18 -6.30
CA TRP A 98 15.28 -17.11 -7.56
C TRP A 98 16.65 -16.41 -7.32
N ARG A 99 17.61 -17.13 -6.75
CA ARG A 99 19.02 -16.79 -6.97
C ARG A 99 19.40 -17.33 -8.34
N LYS A 100 19.66 -16.43 -9.29
CA LYS A 100 20.31 -16.81 -10.55
C LYS A 100 21.61 -17.54 -10.24
N ARG A 101 21.77 -18.71 -10.85
CA ARG A 101 22.99 -19.50 -10.96
C ARG A 101 23.89 -18.80 -11.99
N ASN A 102 25.17 -18.67 -11.64
CA ASN A 102 26.36 -18.35 -12.44
C ASN A 102 26.18 -17.51 -13.71
#